data_AF-A0A6V7K0F7-F1
#
_entry.id   AF-A0A6V7K0F7-F1
#
_cell.length_a   1.000
_cell.length_b   1.000
_cell.length_c   1.000
_cell.angle_alpha   90.00
_cell.angle_beta   90.00
_cell.angle_gamma   90.00
#
_symmetry.space_group_name_H-M   'P 1'
#
loop_
_entity.id
_entity.type
_entity.pdbx_description
1 polymer ?
#
loop_
_entity_poly.entity_id
_entity_poly.type
_entity_poly.pdbx_seq_one_letter_code
_entity_poly.pdbx_strand_id
1 'polypeptide(L)'
;VSVTVKIDILNIRGLYEASYWWNKSNGNFTVELKNVIIQGIAKLQVGRDGKLYAEDIDMDLTFEEISVDFTNLDSFAMLFQSVINSIGSFLFDSIKPYILKEVNTNV
;
A
#
# COMPACT_ATOMS: atom_id res chain seq x y z
N VAL A 1 7.86 18.50 -8.50
CA VAL A 1 7.20 17.81 -9.63
C VAL A 1 6.07 16.98 -9.07
N SER A 2 4.90 16.99 -9.70
CA SER A 2 3.77 16.15 -9.30
C SER A 2 3.49 15.07 -10.34
N VAL A 3 3.09 13.90 -9.87
CA VAL A 3 2.71 12.75 -10.69
C VAL A 3 1.37 12.22 -10.17
N THR A 4 0.48 11.84 -11.08
CA THR A 4 -0.77 11.17 -10.73
C THR A 4 -0.86 9.86 -11.49
N VAL A 5 -1.03 8.76 -10.75
CA VAL A 5 -1.23 7.41 -11.30
C VAL A 5 -2.66 6.99 -11.00
N LYS A 6 -3.36 6.51 -12.02
CA LYS A 6 -4.71 5.95 -11.90
C LYS A 6 -4.64 4.45 -12.20
N ILE A 7 -5.23 3.65 -11.33
CA ILE A 7 -5.26 2.20 -11.45
C ILE A 7 -6.70 1.74 -11.26
N ASP A 8 -7.28 1.12 -12.29
CA ASP A 8 -8.67 0.68 -12.24
C ASP A 8 -8.86 -0.44 -11.20
N ILE A 9 -7.92 -1.39 -11.12
CA ILE A 9 -7.94 -2.49 -10.16
C ILE A 9 -6.53 -2.74 -9.64
N LEU A 10 -6.34 -2.62 -8.32
CA LEU A 10 -5.11 -2.99 -7.63
C LEU A 10 -5.35 -4.23 -6.77
N ASN A 11 -4.74 -5.34 -7.16
CA ASN A 11 -4.79 -6.61 -6.45
C ASN A 11 -3.54 -6.80 -5.60
N ILE A 12 -3.73 -6.93 -4.29
CA ILE A 12 -2.68 -7.13 -3.31
C ILE A 12 -2.89 -8.49 -2.68
N ARG A 13 -1.82 -9.28 -2.63
CA ARG A 13 -1.85 -10.65 -2.09
C ARG A 13 -0.69 -10.80 -1.13
N GLY A 14 -0.94 -11.46 -0.01
CA GLY A 14 0.11 -11.68 0.97
C GLY A 14 -0.26 -12.73 2.00
N LEU A 15 0.63 -12.86 2.98
CA LEU A 15 0.47 -13.69 4.15
C LEU A 15 0.23 -12.80 5.36
N TYR A 16 -0.69 -13.18 6.23
CA TYR A 16 -0.85 -12.55 7.54
C TYR A 16 -0.39 -13.49 8.64
N GLU A 17 0.18 -12.93 9.70
CA GLU A 17 0.37 -13.60 10.99
C GLU A 17 -0.27 -12.72 12.06
N ALA A 18 -1.30 -13.24 12.70
CA ALA A 18 -1.97 -12.63 13.82
C ALA A 18 -1.56 -13.35 15.11
N SER A 19 -1.00 -12.60 16.04
CA SER A 19 -0.64 -13.10 17.37
C SER A 19 -1.64 -12.59 18.41
N TYR A 20 -2.25 -13.50 19.16
CA TYR A 20 -3.06 -13.26 20.35
C TYR A 20 -2.29 -13.69 21.60
N TRP A 21 -2.69 -13.18 22.76
CA TRP A 21 -2.07 -13.52 24.05
C TRP A 21 -2.08 -15.02 24.40
N TRP A 22 -2.88 -15.84 23.70
CA TRP A 22 -2.94 -17.30 23.87
C TRP A 22 -2.85 -18.12 22.57
N ASN A 23 -2.74 -17.52 21.38
CA ASN A 23 -2.64 -18.27 20.13
C ASN A 23 -2.07 -17.46 18.98
N LYS A 24 -1.55 -18.15 17.96
CA LYS A 24 -1.17 -17.53 16.69
C LYS A 24 -2.05 -18.08 15.57
N SER A 25 -2.44 -17.22 14.64
CA SER A 25 -3.15 -17.60 13.41
C SER A 25 -2.39 -17.02 12.22
N ASN A 26 -2.20 -17.81 11.18
CA ASN A 26 -1.61 -17.37 9.94
C ASN A 26 -2.46 -17.83 8.75
N GLY A 27 -2.33 -17.13 7.63
CA GLY A 27 -3.08 -17.46 6.43
C GLY A 27 -2.76 -16.52 5.27
N ASN A 28 -3.40 -16.77 4.14
CA ASN A 28 -3.35 -15.86 3.00
C ASN A 28 -4.38 -14.76 3.20
N PHE A 29 -4.06 -13.58 2.65
CA PHE A 29 -5.03 -12.53 2.45
C PHE A 29 -4.93 -11.97 1.04
N THR A 30 -6.05 -11.49 0.54
CA THR A 30 -6.14 -10.72 -0.70
C THR A 30 -6.91 -9.44 -0.45
N VAL A 31 -6.44 -8.35 -1.04
CA VAL A 31 -7.13 -7.06 -1.06
C VAL A 31 -7.27 -6.64 -2.52
N GLU A 32 -8.48 -6.29 -2.92
CA GLU A 32 -8.76 -5.67 -4.20
C GLU A 32 -9.20 -4.23 -3.95
N LEU A 33 -8.49 -3.26 -4.52
CA LEU A 33 -8.91 -1.86 -4.56
C LEU A 33 -9.38 -1.54 -5.97
N LYS A 34 -10.47 -0.78 -6.09
CA LYS A 34 -10.93 -0.25 -7.38
C LYS A 34 -10.84 1.26 -7.44
N ASN A 35 -10.59 1.76 -8.65
CA ASN A 35 -10.48 3.18 -8.96
C ASN A 35 -9.48 3.89 -8.03
N VAL A 36 -8.27 3.34 -7.95
CA VAL A 36 -7.20 3.88 -7.12
C VAL A 36 -6.57 5.09 -7.82
N ILE A 37 -6.44 6.19 -7.08
CA ILE A 37 -5.72 7.38 -7.50
C ILE A 37 -4.58 7.60 -6.53
N ILE A 38 -3.36 7.61 -7.06
CA ILE A 38 -2.14 7.86 -6.32
C ILE A 38 -1.58 9.20 -6.79
N GLN A 39 -1.39 10.14 -5.87
CA GLN A 39 -0.79 11.43 -6.13
C GLN A 39 0.58 11.49 -5.45
N GLY A 40 1.63 11.71 -6.21
CA GLY A 40 2.98 11.88 -5.70
C GLY A 40 3.49 13.30 -5.95
N ILE A 41 4.09 13.93 -4.95
CA ILE A 41 4.80 15.20 -5.05
C ILE A 41 6.25 14.94 -4.66
N ALA A 42 7.17 15.10 -5.60
CA ALA A 42 8.59 14.95 -5.36
C ALA A 42 9.32 16.28 -5.53
N LYS A 43 10.26 16.58 -4.65
CA LYS A 43 11.25 17.62 -4.87
C LYS A 43 12.36 17.05 -5.75
N LEU A 44 12.78 17.77 -6.79
CA LEU A 44 13.94 17.35 -7.58
C LEU A 44 15.15 18.15 -7.14
N GLN A 45 16.26 17.48 -6.88
CA GLN A 45 17.55 18.09 -6.58
C GLN A 45 18.61 17.62 -7.58
N VAL A 46 19.49 18.53 -7.97
CA VAL A 46 20.63 18.19 -8.84
C VAL A 46 21.76 17.68 -7.94
N GLY A 47 22.15 16.42 -8.12
CA GLY A 47 23.28 15.82 -7.46
C GLY A 47 24.61 16.38 -7.96
N ARG A 48 25.69 16.11 -7.22
CA ARG A 48 27.05 16.55 -7.58
C ARG A 48 27.59 15.94 -8.88
N ASP A 49 26.97 14.86 -9.32
CA ASP A 49 27.21 14.19 -10.60
C ASP A 49 26.42 14.80 -11.77
N GLY A 50 25.64 15.86 -11.51
CA GLY A 50 24.84 16.56 -12.52
C GLY A 50 23.52 15.86 -12.85
N LYS A 51 23.14 14.79 -12.15
CA LYS A 51 21.86 14.09 -12.35
C LYS A 51 20.77 14.67 -11.45
N LEU A 52 19.52 14.56 -11.90
CA LEU A 52 18.37 14.90 -11.08
C LEU A 52 18.00 13.71 -10.20
N TYR A 53 17.80 13.97 -8.91
CA TYR A 53 17.33 13.00 -7.94
C TYR A 53 16.01 13.48 -7.37
N ALA A 54 15.06 12.56 -7.24
CA ALA A 54 13.85 12.81 -6.49
C ALA A 54 14.13 12.68 -4.99
N GLU A 55 13.95 13.77 -4.25
CA GLU A 55 13.99 13.85 -2.80
C GLU A 55 12.62 14.28 -2.27
N ASP A 56 12.37 14.07 -0.98
CA ASP A 56 11.14 14.49 -0.29
C ASP A 56 9.86 14.13 -1.07
N ILE A 57 9.72 12.84 -1.39
CA ILE A 57 8.55 12.32 -2.10
C ILE A 57 7.39 12.17 -1.12
N ASP A 58 6.43 13.09 -1.20
CA ASP A 58 5.13 13.00 -0.54
C ASP A 58 4.15 12.23 -1.43
N MET A 59 3.36 11.33 -0.86
CA MET A 59 2.42 10.51 -1.62
C MET A 59 1.10 10.35 -0.89
N ASP A 60 0.01 10.52 -1.62
CA ASP A 60 -1.34 10.27 -1.17
C ASP A 60 -2.01 9.20 -2.04
N LEU A 61 -2.79 8.33 -1.42
CA LEU A 61 -3.50 7.23 -2.07
C LEU A 61 -4.98 7.29 -1.67
N THR A 62 -5.82 7.36 -2.69
CA THR A 62 -7.28 7.31 -2.56
C THR A 62 -7.84 6.19 -3.42
N PHE A 63 -8.96 5.61 -3.01
CA PHE A 63 -9.65 4.54 -3.73
C PHE A 63 -11.16 4.69 -3.53
N GLU A 64 -11.94 4.16 -4.46
CA GLU A 64 -13.40 4.20 -4.38
C GLU A 64 -13.95 2.98 -3.63
N GLU A 65 -13.45 1.79 -3.98
CA GLU A 65 -13.88 0.53 -3.37
C GLU A 65 -12.69 -0.25 -2.85
N ILE A 66 -12.93 -0.98 -1.75
CA ILE A 66 -12.02 -1.96 -1.18
C ILE A 66 -12.76 -3.25 -0.86
N SER A 67 -12.23 -4.35 -1.36
CA SER A 67 -12.65 -5.70 -1.02
C SER A 67 -11.50 -6.44 -0.37
N VAL A 68 -11.78 -7.19 0.69
CA VAL A 68 -10.77 -7.86 1.48
C VAL A 68 -11.23 -9.27 1.76
N ASP A 69 -10.37 -10.23 1.46
CA ASP A 69 -10.61 -11.64 1.71
C ASP A 69 -9.42 -12.23 2.48
N PHE A 70 -9.71 -12.84 3.61
CA PHE A 70 -8.74 -13.60 4.39
C PHE A 70 -9.16 -15.06 4.39
N THR A 71 -8.20 -15.96 4.23
CA THR A 71 -8.46 -17.39 4.44
C THR A 71 -8.43 -17.69 5.93
N ASN A 72 -9.29 -18.59 6.45
CA ASN A 72 -9.45 -18.96 7.87
C ASN A 72 -10.25 -17.97 8.77
N LEU A 73 -11.24 -17.30 8.20
CA LEU A 73 -12.05 -16.27 8.87
C LEU A 73 -12.99 -16.74 9.98
N ASP A 74 -13.28 -18.04 10.08
CA ASP A 74 -14.16 -18.58 11.13
C ASP A 74 -13.64 -18.25 12.54
N SER A 75 -12.33 -18.04 12.67
CA SER A 75 -11.65 -17.63 13.92
C SER A 75 -11.54 -16.11 14.11
N PHE A 76 -11.86 -15.33 13.07
CA PHE A 76 -11.42 -13.93 12.89
C PHE A 76 -12.57 -12.93 12.63
N ALA A 77 -13.81 -13.40 12.53
CA ALA A 77 -14.98 -12.57 12.22
C ALA A 77 -15.14 -11.32 13.13
N MET A 78 -14.72 -11.40 14.40
CA MET A 78 -14.80 -10.27 15.34
C MET A 78 -13.73 -9.18 15.12
N LEU A 79 -12.66 -9.46 14.37
CA LEU A 79 -11.53 -8.53 14.18
C LEU A 79 -11.61 -7.79 12.85
N PHE A 80 -12.52 -8.18 11.98
CA PHE A 80 -12.73 -7.56 10.68
C PHE A 80 -12.99 -6.05 10.78
N GLN A 81 -13.70 -5.60 11.82
CA GLN A 81 -13.91 -4.16 12.08
C GLN A 81 -12.60 -3.42 12.43
N SER A 82 -11.65 -4.08 13.09
CA SER A 82 -10.36 -3.50 13.45
C SER A 82 -9.38 -3.47 12.27
N VAL A 83 -9.45 -4.51 11.41
CA VAL A 83 -8.63 -4.62 10.20
C VAL A 83 -9.03 -3.60 9.13
N ILE A 84 -10.32 -3.30 8.97
CA ILE A 84 -10.78 -2.24 8.03
C ILE A 84 -10.15 -0.89 8.37
N ASN A 85 -10.04 -0.54 9.66
CA ASN A 85 -9.44 0.72 10.09
C ASN A 85 -7.92 0.75 9.92
N SER A 86 -7.24 -0.41 9.95
CA SER A 86 -5.77 -0.51 9.83
C SER A 86 -5.26 -0.83 8.42
N ILE A 87 -6.16 -1.23 7.51
CA ILE A 87 -5.84 -1.57 6.13
C ILE A 87 -5.31 -0.37 5.35
N GLY A 88 -5.80 0.85 5.61
CA GLY A 88 -5.27 2.06 4.99
C GLY A 88 -3.76 2.23 5.22
N SER A 89 -3.31 2.12 6.48
CA SER A 89 -1.89 2.16 6.81
C SER A 89 -1.11 0.97 6.25
N PHE A 90 -1.65 -0.24 6.31
CA PHE A 90 -0.98 -1.44 5.80
C PHE A 90 -0.76 -1.40 4.28
N LEU A 91 -1.79 -0.96 3.53
CA LEU A 91 -1.72 -0.80 2.08
C LEU A 91 -0.69 0.27 1.71
N PHE A 92 -0.71 1.41 2.40
CA PHE A 92 0.24 2.48 2.19
C PHE A 92 1.68 2.00 2.42
N ASP A 93 1.94 1.32 3.55
CA ASP A 93 3.25 0.78 3.89
C ASP A 93 3.72 -0.30 2.90
N SER A 94 2.79 -1.10 2.37
CA SER A 94 3.10 -2.18 1.41
C SER A 94 3.39 -1.66 0.01
N ILE A 95 2.71 -0.60 -0.45
CA ILE A 95 2.82 -0.08 -1.82
C ILE A 95 3.96 0.95 -1.92
N LYS A 96 4.23 1.71 -0.85
CA LYS A 96 5.25 2.77 -0.81
C LYS A 96 6.62 2.35 -1.40
N PRO A 97 7.20 1.17 -1.08
CA PRO A 97 8.49 0.77 -1.64
C PRO A 97 8.47 0.58 -3.16
N TYR A 98 7.35 0.12 -3.72
CA TYR A 98 7.23 -0.12 -5.16
C TYR A 98 7.14 1.18 -5.95
N ILE A 99 6.38 2.16 -5.44
CA ILE A 99 6.30 3.48 -6.08
C ILE A 99 7.63 4.22 -5.96
N LEU A 100 8.26 4.20 -4.79
CA LEU A 100 9.58 4.83 -4.60
C LEU A 100 10.64 4.22 -5.52
N LYS A 101 10.59 2.91 -5.75
CA LYS A 101 11.47 2.24 -6.72
C LYS A 101 11.20 2.73 -8.14
N GLU A 102 9.93 2.83 -8.56
CA GLU A 102 9.57 3.27 -9.91
C GLU A 102 10.00 4.73 -10.17
N VAL A 103 9.82 5.61 -9.17
CA VAL A 103 10.24 7.02 -9.26
C VAL A 103 11.77 7.15 -9.30
N ASN A 104 12.51 6.37 -8.51
CA ASN A 104 13.98 6.47 -8.51
C ASN A 104 14.64 5.81 -9.75
N THR A 105 13.92 4.95 -10.46
CA THR A 105 14.45 4.24 -11.65
C THR A 105 14.16 4.97 -12.96
N ASN A 106 13.14 5.84 -13.00
CA ASN A 106 12.70 6.55 -14.21
C ASN A 106 13.01 8.06 -14.22
N VAL A 107 13.85 8.55 -13.29
CA VAL A 107 14.37 9.92 -13.28
C VAL A 107 15.85 9.92 -13.63
#